data_AF-X8BGF9-F1
#
_entry.id   AF-X8BGF9-F1
#
_cell.length_a   1.000
_cell.length_b   1.000
_cell.length_c   1.000
_cell.angle_alpha   90.00
_cell.angle_beta   90.00
_cell.angle_gamma   90.00
#
_symmetry.space_group_name_H-M   'P 1'
#
loop_
_entity.id
_entity.type
_entity.pdbx_description
1 polymer ?
#
loop_
_entity_poly.entity_id
_entity_poly.type
_entity_poly.pdbx_seq_one_letter_code
_entity_poly.pdbx_strand_id
1 'polypeptide(L)'
;MYITDDYTATGIAGTAAIAVEFARLYAVELEHYEKLEGVPLTFAGKVNRLAIMVRNNLGAAMQGLVALPLLAGLDIDDPDPQKAGRIVSFDAAGAGTSRKRATKRSARGRSSPSRRSRSSTPR
;
A
#
# COMPACT_ATOMS: atom_id res chain seq x y z
N MET A 1 -4.00 -8.30 -9.99
CA MET A 1 -3.14 -7.75 -8.92
C MET A 1 -1.76 -8.31 -9.15
N TYR A 2 -0.71 -7.50 -9.04
CA TYR A 2 0.66 -7.86 -9.37
C TYR A 2 1.60 -7.48 -8.24
N ILE A 3 2.52 -8.38 -7.89
CA ILE A 3 3.63 -8.08 -6.97
C ILE A 3 4.64 -7.25 -7.75
N THR A 4 5.08 -6.13 -7.19
CA THR A 4 5.92 -5.15 -7.89
C THR A 4 7.33 -5.08 -7.29
N ASP A 5 7.48 -5.44 -6.02
CA ASP A 5 8.74 -5.77 -5.35
C ASP A 5 8.42 -6.56 -4.07
N ASP A 6 9.43 -6.85 -3.24
CA ASP A 6 9.30 -7.62 -2.00
C ASP A 6 8.29 -7.06 -0.99
N TYR A 7 8.03 -5.75 -1.02
CA TYR A 7 7.21 -5.03 -0.05
C TYR A 7 6.00 -4.31 -0.68
N THR A 8 5.80 -4.40 -1.99
CA THR A 8 4.71 -3.71 -2.68
C THR A 8 3.98 -4.57 -3.70
N ALA A 9 2.69 -4.30 -3.85
CA ALA A 9 1.83 -4.88 -4.87
C ALA A 9 0.88 -3.81 -5.43
N THR A 10 0.58 -3.91 -6.72
CA THR A 10 -0.35 -3.00 -7.41
C THR A 10 -1.56 -3.74 -7.95
N GLY A 11 -2.74 -3.19 -7.69
CA GLY A 11 -3.98 -3.52 -8.41
C GLY A 11 -4.27 -2.42 -9.41
N ILE A 12 -4.63 -2.76 -10.65
CA ILE A 12 -4.92 -1.74 -11.67
C ILE A 12 -6.32 -2.00 -12.23
N ALA A 13 -7.16 -0.97 -12.20
CA ALA A 13 -8.50 -0.98 -12.77
C ALA A 13 -8.54 -0.21 -14.09
N GLY A 14 -9.32 -0.68 -15.05
CA GLY A 14 -9.48 -0.02 -16.36
C GLY A 14 -9.20 -0.98 -17.51
N THR A 15 -8.62 -0.47 -18.59
CA THR A 15 -8.36 -1.22 -19.81
C THR A 15 -7.35 -2.33 -19.55
N ALA A 16 -7.76 -3.59 -19.70
CA ALA A 16 -6.96 -4.76 -19.30
C ALA A 16 -5.57 -4.80 -19.94
N ALA A 17 -5.47 -4.49 -21.25
CA ALA A 17 -4.19 -4.45 -21.96
C ALA A 17 -3.24 -3.40 -21.36
N ILE A 18 -3.73 -2.18 -21.11
CA ILE A 18 -2.95 -1.11 -20.50
C ILE A 18 -2.56 -1.47 -19.06
N ALA A 19 -3.45 -2.11 -18.31
CA ALA A 19 -3.20 -2.53 -16.93
C ALA A 19 -2.07 -3.57 -16.82
N VAL A 20 -2.02 -4.54 -17.73
CA VAL A 20 -0.94 -5.54 -17.79
C VAL A 20 0.40 -4.85 -18.08
N GLU A 21 0.44 -3.99 -19.09
CA GLU A 21 1.65 -3.24 -19.46
C GLU A 21 2.11 -2.32 -18.32
N PHE A 22 1.20 -1.63 -17.64
CA PHE A 22 1.53 -0.78 -16.50
C PHE A 22 2.21 -1.56 -15.36
N ALA A 23 1.66 -2.71 -14.99
CA ALA A 23 2.23 -3.52 -13.92
C ALA A 23 3.64 -4.01 -14.28
N ARG A 24 3.82 -4.43 -15.53
CA ARG A 24 5.10 -4.92 -16.04
C ARG A 24 6.15 -3.82 -16.08
N LEU A 25 5.82 -2.67 -16.68
CA LEU A 25 6.71 -1.52 -16.77
C LEU A 25 7.10 -1.03 -15.38
N TYR A 26 6.15 -0.99 -14.44
CA TYR A 26 6.44 -0.51 -13.10
C TYR A 26 7.40 -1.44 -12.35
N ALA A 27 7.20 -2.76 -12.42
CA ALA A 27 8.14 -3.72 -11.83
C ALA A 27 9.56 -3.57 -12.42
N VAL A 28 9.66 -3.45 -13.75
CA VAL A 28 10.96 -3.23 -14.44
C VAL A 28 11.62 -1.94 -13.98
N GLU A 29 10.86 -0.86 -13.82
CA GLU A 29 11.38 0.43 -13.36
C GLU A 29 11.96 0.36 -11.94
N LEU A 30 11.32 -0.38 -11.04
CA LEU A 30 11.81 -0.58 -9.68
C LEU A 30 13.09 -1.43 -9.67
N GLU A 31 13.07 -2.55 -10.40
CA GLU A 31 14.23 -3.44 -10.53
C GLU A 31 15.42 -2.73 -11.20
N HIS A 32 15.15 -1.89 -12.20
CA HIS A 32 16.19 -1.12 -12.88
C HIS A 32 16.86 -0.12 -11.94
N TYR A 33 16.08 0.63 -11.16
CA TYR A 33 16.64 1.55 -10.16
C TYR A 33 17.51 0.81 -9.14
N GLU A 34 17.00 -0.28 -8.58
CA GLU A 34 17.73 -1.06 -7.57
C GLU A 34 19.05 -1.61 -8.12
N LYS A 35 19.06 -2.07 -9.38
CA LYS A 35 20.30 -2.53 -10.04
C LYS A 35 21.31 -1.41 -10.29
N LEU A 36 20.85 -0.18 -10.51
CA LEU A 36 21.73 0.97 -10.76
C LEU A 36 22.30 1.55 -9.46
N GLU A 37 21.45 1.72 -8.45
CA GLU A 37 21.83 2.41 -7.20
C GLU A 37 22.27 1.43 -6.10
N GLY A 38 22.06 0.12 -6.30
CA GLY A 38 22.38 -0.92 -5.32
C GLY A 38 21.46 -0.94 -4.10
N VAL A 39 20.42 -0.10 -4.07
CA VAL A 39 19.43 -0.01 -3.00
C VAL A 39 18.03 0.17 -3.58
N PRO A 40 16.99 -0.42 -2.97
CA PRO A 40 15.62 -0.24 -3.42
C PRO A 40 15.13 1.19 -3.16
N LEU A 41 14.16 1.65 -3.97
CA LEU A 41 13.49 2.91 -3.71
C LEU A 41 12.78 2.91 -2.35
N THR A 42 12.80 4.05 -1.66
CA THR A 42 11.91 4.30 -0.53
C THR A 42 10.45 4.19 -0.96
N PHE A 43 9.54 3.93 -0.01
CA PHE A 43 8.11 3.85 -0.33
C PHE A 43 7.60 5.13 -1.04
N ALA A 44 8.05 6.31 -0.61
CA ALA A 44 7.72 7.58 -1.27
C ALA A 44 8.27 7.65 -2.72
N GLY A 45 9.49 7.14 -2.95
CA GLY A 45 10.08 7.02 -4.28
C GLY A 45 9.25 6.12 -5.21
N LYS A 46 8.81 4.96 -4.70
CA LYS A 46 7.93 4.03 -5.41
C LYS A 46 6.60 4.69 -5.82
N VAL A 47 5.98 5.44 -4.90
CA VAL A 47 4.75 6.21 -5.17
C VAL A 47 4.98 7.27 -6.24
N ASN A 48 6.08 8.02 -6.16
CA ASN A 48 6.39 9.06 -7.13
C ASN A 48 6.66 8.47 -8.54
N ARG A 49 7.39 7.35 -8.62
CA ARG A 49 7.64 6.66 -9.90
C ARG A 49 6.32 6.22 -10.55
N LEU A 50 5.41 5.64 -9.78
CA LEU A 50 4.09 5.25 -10.27
C LEU A 50 3.24 6.45 -10.70
N ALA A 51 3.25 7.55 -9.94
CA ALA A 51 2.55 8.79 -10.30
C ALA A 51 3.00 9.35 -11.65
N ILE A 52 4.31 9.35 -11.92
CA ILE A 52 4.89 9.79 -13.19
C ILE A 52 4.40 8.90 -14.34
N MET A 53 4.40 7.57 -14.16
CA MET A 53 3.88 6.66 -15.18
C MET A 53 2.41 6.91 -15.50
N VAL A 54 1.58 7.12 -14.48
CA VAL A 54 0.15 7.43 -14.67
C VAL A 54 -0.02 8.75 -15.44
N ARG A 55 0.73 9.80 -15.08
CA ARG A 55 0.73 11.09 -15.80
C ARG A 55 1.10 10.92 -17.27
N ASN A 56 2.10 10.10 -17.56
CA ASN A 56 2.55 9.85 -18.93
C ASN A 56 1.49 9.10 -19.77
N ASN A 57 0.53 8.43 -19.14
CA ASN A 57 -0.61 7.80 -19.81
C ASN A 57 -1.84 8.71 -19.95
N LEU A 58 -1.79 9.97 -19.51
CA LEU A 58 -2.95 10.87 -19.51
C LEU A 58 -3.57 11.02 -20.90
N GLY A 59 -2.75 11.14 -21.96
CA GLY A 59 -3.25 11.25 -23.33
C GLY A 59 -4.09 10.05 -23.77
N ALA A 60 -3.62 8.83 -23.48
CA ALA A 60 -4.37 7.61 -23.75
C ALA A 60 -5.60 7.47 -22.86
N ALA A 61 -5.52 7.88 -21.59
CA ALA A 61 -6.66 7.91 -20.67
C ALA A 61 -7.77 8.85 -21.18
N MET A 62 -7.42 10.01 -21.74
CA MET A 62 -8.37 10.94 -22.39
C MET A 62 -9.04 10.34 -23.64
N GLN A 63 -8.42 9.34 -24.26
CA GLN A 63 -8.98 8.58 -25.38
C GLN A 63 -9.76 7.32 -24.93
N GLY A 64 -9.99 7.16 -23.62
CA GLY A 64 -10.75 6.03 -23.05
C GLY A 64 -9.91 4.83 -22.63
N LEU A 65 -8.59 4.86 -22.86
CA LEU A 65 -7.65 3.79 -22.48
C LEU A 65 -7.12 3.99 -21.05
N VAL A 66 -8.03 4.20 -20.10
CA VAL A 66 -7.68 4.50 -18.71
C VAL A 66 -7.15 3.26 -17.97
N ALA A 67 -6.14 3.47 -17.12
CA ALA A 67 -5.64 2.51 -16.15
C ALA A 67 -5.34 3.24 -14.83
N LEU A 68 -6.08 2.89 -13.78
CA LEU A 68 -5.99 3.51 -12.45
C LEU A 68 -5.35 2.53 -11.47
N PRO A 69 -4.11 2.77 -11.04
CA PRO A 69 -3.46 1.91 -10.06
C PRO A 69 -3.90 2.19 -8.63
N LEU A 70 -3.81 1.15 -7.82
CA LEU A 70 -3.87 1.15 -6.37
C LEU A 70 -2.63 0.42 -5.86
N LEU A 71 -1.71 1.17 -5.24
CA LEU A 71 -0.49 0.62 -4.67
C LEU A 71 -0.72 0.27 -3.21
N ALA A 72 -0.48 -0.98 -2.84
CA ALA A 72 -0.41 -1.43 -1.47
C ALA A 72 1.04 -1.77 -1.14
N GLY A 73 1.51 -1.42 0.05
CA GLY A 73 2.85 -1.81 0.46
C GLY A 73 3.17 -1.60 1.92
N LEU A 74 4.33 -2.10 2.32
CA LEU A 74 4.90 -1.92 3.64
C LEU A 74 6.02 -0.89 3.56
N ASP A 75 5.88 0.20 4.31
CA ASP A 75 6.90 1.22 4.47
C ASP A 75 7.89 0.78 5.57
N ILE A 76 8.96 0.09 5.16
CA ILE A 76 9.96 -0.48 6.08
C ILE A 76 10.73 0.60 6.86
N ASP A 77 10.69 1.83 6.38
CA ASP A 77 11.31 3.00 7.01
C ASP A 77 10.36 3.68 8.03
N ASP A 78 9.12 3.20 8.22
CA ASP A 78 8.19 3.77 9.22
C ASP A 78 8.68 3.45 10.65
N PRO A 79 8.80 4.47 11.54
CA PRO A 79 9.22 4.26 12.92
C PRO A 79 8.25 3.42 13.76
N ASP A 80 6.99 3.26 13.34
CA ASP A 80 6.01 2.35 13.94
C ASP A 80 5.71 1.19 12.98
N PRO A 81 6.37 0.02 13.15
CA PRO A 81 6.16 -1.15 12.30
C PRO A 81 4.70 -1.63 12.28
N GLN A 82 3.91 -1.34 13.33
CA GLN A 82 2.49 -1.71 13.34
C GLN A 82 1.63 -0.80 12.47
N LYS A 83 2.15 0.35 12.02
CA LYS A 83 1.48 1.30 11.13
C LYS A 83 2.19 1.48 9.79
N ALA A 84 3.22 0.69 9.51
CA ALA A 84 3.98 0.68 8.26
C ALA A 84 3.13 0.35 7.02
N GLY A 85 1.95 -0.26 7.16
CA GLY A 85 1.06 -0.54 6.04
C GLY A 85 0.52 0.72 5.36
N ARG A 86 0.70 0.83 4.05
CA ARG A 86 0.28 1.94 3.21
C ARG A 86 -0.62 1.47 2.07
N ILE A 87 -1.60 2.29 1.74
CA ILE A 87 -2.40 2.17 0.50
C ILE A 87 -2.42 3.53 -0.17
N VAL A 88 -2.09 3.57 -1.46
CA VAL A 88 -2.06 4.79 -2.27
C VAL A 88 -2.93 4.58 -3.50
N SER A 89 -3.95 5.42 -3.65
CA SER A 89 -4.78 5.48 -4.85
C SER A 89 -4.32 6.61 -5.76
N PHE A 90 -4.45 6.40 -7.06
CA PHE A 90 -4.09 7.39 -8.07
C PHE A 90 -5.30 7.72 -8.96
N ASP A 91 -5.44 8.98 -9.34
CA ASP A 91 -6.37 9.39 -10.40
C ASP A 91 -5.68 9.38 -11.79
N ALA A 92 -6.44 9.66 -12.85
CA ALA A 92 -5.93 9.64 -14.22
C ALA A 92 -4.86 10.71 -14.49
N ALA A 93 -4.80 11.76 -13.68
CA ALA A 93 -3.77 12.81 -13.73
C ALA A 93 -2.54 12.45 -12.86
N GLY A 94 -2.51 11.25 -12.28
CA GLY A 94 -1.43 10.76 -11.43
C GLY A 94 -1.28 11.52 -10.10
N ALA A 95 -2.36 12.11 -9.59
CA ALA A 95 -2.36 12.58 -8.21
C ALA A 95 -2.51 11.37 -7.26
N GLY A 96 -1.52 11.16 -6.39
CA GLY A 96 -1.53 10.10 -5.40
C GLY A 96 -2.11 10.56 -4.07
N THR A 97 -3.04 9.79 -3.51
CA THR A 97 -3.55 10.01 -2.15
C THR A 97 -3.23 8.81 -1.28
N SER A 98 -2.47 9.03 -0.20
CA SER A 98 -2.02 7.98 0.71
C SER A 98 -2.90 7.87 1.96
N ARG A 99 -3.23 6.63 2.34
CA ARG A 99 -3.84 6.30 3.63
C ARG A 99 -2.95 5.32 4.38
N LYS A 100 -2.66 5.64 5.65
CA LYS A 100 -2.08 4.68 6.59
C LYS A 100 -3.14 3.64 6.97
N ARG A 101 -2.78 2.35 6.92
CA ARG A 101 -3.67 1.30 7.41
C ARG A 101 -3.54 1.21 8.92
N ALA A 102 -4.63 1.45 9.64
CA ALA A 102 -4.68 1.18 11.08
C ALA A 102 -4.73 -0.33 11.31
N THR A 103 -3.63 -0.91 11.74
CA THR A 103 -3.59 -2.34 12.10
C THR A 103 -4.23 -2.51 13.47
N LYS A 104 -5.54 -2.78 13.52
CA LYS A 104 -6.22 -3.14 14.78
C LYS A 104 -5.84 -4.57 15.18
N ARG A 105 -4.65 -4.78 15.74
CA ARG A 105 -4.44 -5.93 16.66
C ARG A 105 -4.93 -5.47 18.04
N SER A 106 -6.24 -5.53 18.23
CA SER A 106 -6.80 -5.57 19.59
C SER A 106 -6.29 -6.85 20.24
N ALA A 107 -5.34 -6.71 21.17
CA ALA A 107 -5.12 -7.74 22.17
C ALA A 107 -6.41 -7.83 22.99
N ARG A 108 -7.34 -8.69 22.58
CA ARG A 108 -8.38 -9.23 23.46
C ARG A 108 -7.67 -10.13 24.48
N GLY A 109 -7.05 -9.50 25.46
CA GLY A 109 -6.68 -10.15 26.72
C GLY A 109 -7.94 -10.43 27.51
N ARG A 110 -8.39 -11.68 27.42
CA ARG A 110 -9.29 -12.43 28.31
C ARG A 110 -10.06 -11.66 29.39
N SER A 111 -11.37 -11.77 29.29
CA SER A 111 -12.32 -11.67 30.40
C SER A 111 -11.87 -12.42 31.66
N SER A 112 -12.05 -11.80 32.82
CA SER A 112 -12.40 -12.51 34.06
C SER A 112 -13.53 -11.75 34.73
N PRO A 113 -14.74 -12.32 34.85
CA PRO A 113 -15.86 -11.67 35.53
C PRO A 113 -15.62 -11.64 37.04
N SER A 114 -16.18 -10.61 37.68
CA SER A 114 -16.16 -10.39 39.13
C SER A 114 -16.60 -11.60 39.93
N ARG A 115 -15.89 -11.93 41.01
CA ARG A 115 -16.39 -12.81 42.06
C ARG A 115 -16.59 -12.01 43.34
N ARG A 116 -17.82 -11.55 43.53
CA ARG A 116 -18.33 -10.91 44.74
C ARG A 116 -18.61 -12.01 45.77
N SER A 117 -17.82 -12.08 46.85
CA SER A 117 -18.19 -12.87 48.03
C SER A 117 -18.58 -11.92 49.16
N ARG A 118 -19.87 -11.92 49.49
CA ARG A 118 -20.43 -11.41 50.75
C ARG A 118 -20.44 -12.54 51.79
N SER A 119 -20.46 -12.12 53.06
CA SER A 119 -20.62 -12.89 54.32
C SER A 119 -19.35 -13.62 54.78
N SER A 120 -18.94 -13.62 56.05
CA SER A 120 -19.64 -13.37 57.32
C SER A 120 -18.61 -13.07 58.44
N THR A 121 -19.07 -12.46 59.54
CA THR A 121 -18.37 -12.19 60.82
C THR A 121 -17.61 -13.38 61.41
N PRO A 122 -16.67 -13.15 62.37
CA PRO A 122 -17.03 -13.43 63.76
C PRO A 122 -16.38 -12.49 64.82
N ARG A 123 -17.14 -12.36 65.93
CA ARG A 123 -16.79 -12.09 67.35
C ARG A 123 -15.54 -11.29 67.70
#